data_AF-A0AAY4CBM5-F1
#
_entry.id   AF-A0AAY4CBM5-F1
#
_cell.length_a   1.000
_cell.length_b   1.000
_cell.length_c   1.000
_cell.angle_alpha   90.00
_cell.angle_beta   90.00
_cell.angle_gamma   90.00
#
_symmetry.space_group_name_H-M   'P 1'
#
loop_
_entity.id
_entity.type
_entity.pdbx_description
1 polymer ?
#
loop_
_entity_poly.entity_id
_entity_poly.type
_entity_poly.pdbx_seq_one_letter_code
_entity_poly.pdbx_strand_id
1 'polypeptide(L)'
;MMTLSERFPGFVRGVSTGGSISISRPGRDMDAARTQGVFSHLHLLERGALGLIPQEDPAQNDRVDDLKAVIHTLRARRDELRVQADRTRELRHSIDKGDFLDEEDYRTGENSEIRAALLTAKQTELKKLLKAHHLIGGYDLIETQPGKRFCVSLHTAYEGTYCTTYHLELDLTRTVQVVRHDVPPSMPLDTLVQQNLQTNLPAFLHSLSLHLNALTSRQQQIVLVKDQIKSVDVLESNQLCSVLVLLCRGPKQQDPETLVTLLYRDLTSELPTQVTVESEDDALPNSPQWKKSKTLLLDQPVHKALEIMNKTGVIA
;
A
#
# COMPACT_ATOMS: atom_id res chain seq x y z
N MET A 1 -6.95 18.78 35.44
CA MET A 1 -5.91 17.73 35.37
C MET A 1 -5.03 18.06 34.17
N MET A 2 -3.92 18.76 34.40
CA MET A 2 -2.54 18.20 34.39
C MET A 2 -2.16 17.68 32.98
N THR A 3 -1.57 18.52 32.12
CA THR A 3 -0.13 18.91 31.99
C THR A 3 0.70 17.91 31.20
N LEU A 4 1.35 18.40 30.14
CA LEU A 4 2.75 18.11 29.83
C LEU A 4 3.34 19.32 29.09
N SER A 5 3.94 20.18 29.90
CA SER A 5 4.94 21.17 29.54
C SER A 5 6.26 20.48 29.19
N GLU A 6 7.14 21.25 28.57
CA GLU A 6 8.59 21.05 28.43
C GLU A 6 9.10 20.43 27.11
N ARG A 7 9.53 21.32 26.20
CA ARG A 7 10.87 21.26 25.59
C ARG A 7 11.24 22.61 24.92
N PHE A 8 11.96 23.43 25.70
CA PHE A 8 13.05 24.35 25.32
C PHE A 8 12.79 25.59 24.41
N PRO A 9 13.62 26.66 24.54
CA PRO A 9 13.16 28.04 24.66
C PRO A 9 13.78 29.00 23.64
N GLY A 10 13.33 30.26 23.67
CA GLY A 10 14.20 31.40 23.34
C GLY A 10 13.90 32.15 22.05
N PHE A 11 12.75 32.85 21.99
CA PHE A 11 12.61 34.03 21.15
C PHE A 11 12.03 35.17 21.98
N VAL A 12 12.91 36.03 22.50
CA VAL A 12 12.49 37.28 23.16
C VAL A 12 12.54 38.40 22.13
N ARG A 13 11.36 38.91 21.79
CA ARG A 13 11.16 40.20 21.13
C ARG A 13 10.89 41.23 22.25
N GLY A 14 11.72 42.26 22.35
CA GLY A 14 11.48 43.44 23.18
C GLY A 14 11.71 44.69 22.33
N VAL A 15 10.70 45.56 22.27
CA VAL A 15 10.67 46.83 21.54
C VAL A 15 10.83 48.00 22.52
N SER A 16 11.32 49.14 22.00
CA SER A 16 11.30 50.52 22.55
C SER A 16 12.34 50.84 23.62
N THR A 17 13.00 52.01 23.67
CA THR A 17 12.76 53.33 23.06
C THR A 17 14.01 54.20 23.25
N GLY A 18 14.23 55.17 22.34
CA GLY A 18 14.63 56.54 22.68
C GLY A 18 16.12 56.84 22.89
N GLY A 19 16.66 57.71 22.03
CA GLY A 19 17.97 58.35 22.26
C GLY A 19 18.53 59.02 21.01
N SER A 20 18.09 60.26 20.74
CA SER A 20 18.72 61.17 19.78
C SER A 20 20.16 61.48 20.17
N ILE A 21 21.04 61.79 19.20
CA ILE A 21 21.82 63.05 19.13
C ILE A 21 22.91 63.03 18.03
N SER A 22 22.87 64.12 17.26
CA SER A 22 23.88 64.84 16.47
C SER A 22 24.79 64.12 15.45
N ILE A 23 24.58 64.54 14.21
CA ILE A 23 25.55 64.61 13.11
C ILE A 23 26.54 65.76 13.40
N SER A 24 27.84 65.49 13.36
CA SER A 24 28.88 66.51 13.18
C SER A 24 29.82 66.11 12.05
N ARG A 25 29.95 67.03 11.09
CA ARG A 25 30.83 66.98 9.91
C ARG A 25 32.26 67.46 10.26
N PRO A 26 33.23 67.35 9.34
CA PRO A 26 34.61 66.98 9.62
C PRO A 26 35.56 68.17 9.81
N GLY A 27 36.70 67.91 10.47
CA GLY A 27 37.83 68.81 10.56
C GLY A 27 39.16 68.05 10.49
N ARG A 28 39.96 68.41 9.47
CA ARG A 28 41.44 68.47 9.35
C ARG A 28 42.22 68.32 10.67
N ASP A 29 43.47 67.88 10.72
CA ASP A 29 44.52 67.52 9.76
C ASP A 29 45.66 66.89 10.58
N MET A 30 46.58 66.20 9.89
CA MET A 30 47.97 65.99 10.29
C MET A 30 48.27 65.48 11.70
N ASP A 31 48.33 64.15 11.88
CA ASP A 31 49.33 63.49 12.73
C ASP A 31 49.26 61.94 12.71
N ALA A 32 48.25 61.35 12.08
CA ALA A 32 48.08 59.88 12.02
C ALA A 32 49.06 59.13 11.09
N ALA A 33 49.85 59.83 10.27
CA ALA A 33 50.75 59.21 9.29
C ALA A 33 52.15 58.86 9.86
N ARG A 34 52.51 59.34 11.06
CA ARG A 34 53.82 59.03 11.70
C ARG A 34 53.79 57.83 12.64
N THR A 35 52.62 57.24 12.87
CA THR A 35 52.39 56.10 13.77
C THR A 35 51.69 54.92 13.07
N GLN A 36 51.88 54.77 11.76
CA GLN A 36 51.84 53.45 11.11
C GLN A 36 53.09 52.71 11.59
N GLY A 37 52.97 52.24 12.84
CA GLY A 37 54.06 52.25 13.80
C GLY A 37 55.17 51.28 13.47
N VAL A 38 56.36 51.61 13.95
CA VAL A 38 57.56 50.77 13.95
C VAL A 38 57.22 49.32 14.35
N PHE A 39 56.27 49.12 15.27
CA PHE A 39 55.77 47.79 15.66
C PHE A 39 55.09 47.00 14.54
N SER A 40 54.36 47.64 13.64
CA SER A 40 53.74 46.96 12.48
C SER A 40 54.79 46.51 11.46
N HIS A 41 55.82 47.33 11.26
CA HIS A 41 56.96 46.98 10.42
C HIS A 41 57.86 45.91 11.07
N LEU A 42 58.10 46.02 12.39
CA LEU A 42 58.84 45.03 13.17
C LEU A 42 58.10 43.69 13.19
N HIS A 43 56.76 43.69 13.32
CA HIS A 43 55.95 42.48 13.24
C HIS A 43 56.00 41.85 11.84
N LEU A 44 56.05 42.65 10.77
CA LEU A 44 56.23 42.15 9.41
C LEU A 44 57.62 41.52 9.21
N LEU A 45 58.66 42.16 9.74
CA LEU A 45 60.04 41.66 9.69
C LEU A 45 60.25 40.42 10.56
N GLU A 46 59.64 40.36 11.74
CA GLU A 46 59.67 39.21 12.65
C GLU A 46 58.99 37.99 12.02
N ARG A 47 57.84 38.20 11.38
CA ARG A 47 57.20 37.14 10.56
C ARG A 47 58.09 36.69 9.41
N GLY A 48 58.84 37.61 8.79
CA GLY A 48 59.78 37.29 7.72
C GLY A 48 61.00 36.52 8.18
N ALA A 49 61.55 36.86 9.35
CA ALA A 49 62.70 36.19 9.94
C ALA A 49 62.36 34.77 10.44
N LEU A 50 61.12 34.53 10.87
CA LEU A 50 60.64 33.21 11.30
C LEU A 50 60.17 32.31 10.13
N GLY A 51 60.25 32.78 8.88
CA GLY A 51 59.72 32.06 7.72
C GLY A 51 58.19 31.86 7.76
N LEU A 52 57.49 32.67 8.57
CA LEU A 52 56.03 32.64 8.77
C LEU A 52 55.30 33.72 7.94
N ILE A 53 56.02 34.43 7.07
CA ILE A 53 55.39 35.06 5.90
C ILE A 53 55.02 33.91 4.97
N PRO A 54 53.73 33.71 4.65
CA PRO A 54 53.36 32.80 3.58
C PRO A 54 54.08 33.27 2.32
N GLN A 55 55.11 32.56 1.87
CA GLN A 55 55.42 32.59 0.45
C GLN A 55 54.21 31.96 -0.21
N GLU A 56 53.34 32.79 -0.77
CA GLU A 56 52.27 32.33 -1.63
C GLU A 56 52.94 31.66 -2.83
N ASP A 57 53.09 30.34 -2.79
CA ASP A 57 53.56 29.57 -3.92
C ASP A 57 52.60 29.86 -5.09
N PRO A 58 53.06 30.41 -6.23
CA PRO A 58 52.18 30.75 -7.34
C PRO A 58 51.39 29.53 -7.83
N ALA A 59 51.99 28.34 -7.73
CA ALA A 59 51.32 27.07 -8.04
C ALA A 59 50.16 26.71 -7.08
N GLN A 60 50.18 27.16 -5.82
CA GLN A 60 49.06 27.01 -4.90
C GLN A 60 47.96 28.02 -5.20
N ASN A 61 48.31 29.26 -5.53
CA ASN A 61 47.35 30.29 -5.93
C ASN A 61 46.64 29.94 -7.25
N ASP A 62 47.38 29.47 -8.26
CA ASP A 62 46.82 29.02 -9.54
C ASP A 62 45.83 27.86 -9.34
N ARG A 63 46.19 26.88 -8.50
CA ARG A 63 45.29 25.77 -8.16
C ARG A 63 44.05 26.22 -7.40
N VAL A 64 44.20 27.21 -6.51
CA VAL A 64 43.07 27.80 -5.77
C VAL A 64 42.16 28.59 -6.71
N ASP A 65 42.72 29.28 -7.71
CA ASP A 65 41.95 30.05 -8.70
C ASP A 65 41.24 29.15 -9.72
N ASP A 66 41.88 28.05 -10.16
CA ASP A 66 41.24 27.00 -10.93
C ASP A 66 40.07 26.36 -10.18
N LEU A 67 40.27 26.05 -8.89
CA LEU A 67 39.20 25.52 -8.03
C LEU A 67 38.07 26.54 -7.84
N LYS A 68 38.37 27.83 -7.71
CA LYS A 68 37.34 28.88 -7.68
C LYS A 68 36.57 28.93 -8.98
N ALA A 69 37.24 28.85 -10.13
CA ALA A 69 36.59 28.81 -11.44
C ALA A 69 35.65 27.61 -11.56
N VAL A 70 36.09 26.41 -11.13
CA VAL A 70 35.25 25.20 -11.09
C VAL A 70 34.06 25.37 -10.13
N ILE A 71 34.25 26.00 -8.98
CA ILE A 71 33.14 26.29 -8.06
C ILE A 71 32.13 27.23 -8.70
N HIS A 72 32.58 28.25 -9.44
CA HIS A 72 31.69 29.17 -10.14
C HIS A 72 30.88 28.48 -11.24
N THR A 73 31.50 27.61 -12.05
CA THR A 73 30.78 26.85 -13.08
C THR A 73 29.77 25.87 -12.48
N LEU A 74 30.15 25.17 -11.41
CA LEU A 74 29.24 24.26 -10.70
C LEU A 74 28.09 25.00 -10.02
N ARG A 75 28.32 26.21 -9.49
CA ARG A 75 27.26 27.05 -8.93
C ARG A 75 26.28 27.51 -10.02
N ALA A 76 26.79 27.97 -11.15
CA ALA A 76 25.96 28.34 -12.29
C ALA A 76 25.09 27.16 -12.76
N ARG A 77 25.69 25.96 -12.89
CA ARG A 77 24.95 24.75 -13.28
C ARG A 77 23.92 24.33 -12.24
N ARG A 78 24.25 24.42 -10.95
CA ARG A 78 23.30 24.15 -9.86
C ARG A 78 22.11 25.11 -9.92
N ASP A 79 22.36 26.39 -10.14
CA ASP A 79 21.31 27.40 -10.16
C ASP A 79 20.40 27.24 -11.39
N GLU A 80 20.97 26.87 -12.55
CA GLU A 80 20.21 26.46 -13.74
C GLU A 80 19.31 25.23 -13.45
N LEU A 81 19.86 24.19 -12.83
CA LEU A 81 19.10 22.99 -12.47
C LEU A 81 18.01 23.27 -11.43
N ARG A 82 18.26 24.20 -10.48
CA ARG A 82 17.25 24.65 -9.52
C ARG A 82 16.07 25.28 -10.22
N VAL A 83 16.31 26.19 -11.18
CA VAL A 83 15.24 26.83 -11.95
C VAL A 83 14.42 25.79 -12.73
N GLN A 84 15.07 24.80 -13.36
CA GLN A 84 14.37 23.71 -14.05
C GLN A 84 13.53 22.84 -13.10
N ALA A 85 14.07 22.54 -11.92
CA ALA A 85 13.36 21.77 -10.90
C ALA A 85 12.16 22.53 -10.33
N ASP A 86 12.32 23.83 -10.07
CA ASP A 86 11.25 24.70 -9.57
C ASP A 86 10.11 24.80 -10.60
N ARG A 87 10.44 24.99 -11.89
CA ARG A 87 9.45 24.96 -12.99
C ARG A 87 8.69 23.64 -13.05
N THR A 88 9.40 22.51 -12.95
CA THR A 88 8.76 21.19 -12.97
C THR A 88 7.85 20.99 -11.76
N ARG A 89 8.23 21.53 -10.60
CA ARG A 89 7.44 21.47 -9.36
C ARG A 89 6.17 22.32 -9.45
N GLU A 90 6.25 23.51 -10.05
CA GLU A 90 5.10 24.37 -10.32
C GLU A 90 4.11 23.70 -11.26
N LEU A 91 4.58 23.15 -12.38
CA LEU A 91 3.76 22.40 -13.34
C LEU A 91 3.09 21.18 -12.69
N ARG A 92 3.83 20.42 -11.86
CA ARG A 92 3.24 19.31 -11.10
C ARG A 92 2.15 19.79 -10.16
N HIS A 93 2.37 20.91 -9.47
CA HIS A 93 1.37 21.46 -8.55
C HIS A 93 0.09 21.89 -9.29
N SER A 94 0.21 22.53 -10.45
CA SER A 94 -0.92 22.90 -11.32
C SER A 94 -1.71 21.65 -11.76
N ILE A 95 -1.02 20.60 -12.21
CA ILE A 95 -1.63 19.32 -12.60
C ILE A 95 -2.34 18.64 -11.40
N ASP A 96 -1.83 18.80 -10.18
CA ASP A 96 -2.46 18.27 -8.96
C ASP A 96 -3.70 19.06 -8.52
N LYS A 97 -3.73 20.37 -8.78
CA LYS A 97 -4.90 21.21 -8.52
C LYS A 97 -6.00 21.07 -9.58
N GLY A 98 -5.69 20.52 -10.74
CA GLY A 98 -6.66 20.42 -11.84
C GLY A 98 -6.92 21.74 -12.54
N ASP A 99 -6.01 22.72 -12.39
CA ASP A 99 -6.05 23.98 -13.13
C ASP A 99 -5.59 23.72 -14.57
N PHE A 100 -6.53 23.28 -15.42
CA PHE A 100 -6.29 23.02 -16.84
C PHE A 100 -6.50 24.25 -17.73
N LEU A 101 -6.65 25.44 -17.15
CA LEU A 101 -7.01 26.65 -17.87
C LEU A 101 -5.92 27.70 -17.69
N ASP A 102 -4.94 27.64 -18.58
CA ASP A 102 -4.36 28.84 -19.19
C ASP A 102 -3.82 28.46 -20.58
N GLU A 103 -4.56 28.86 -21.61
CA GLU A 103 -4.22 28.69 -23.03
C GLU A 103 -3.00 29.52 -23.47
N GLU A 104 -2.43 30.32 -22.57
CA GLU A 104 -1.22 31.11 -22.85
C GLU A 104 0.09 30.32 -22.64
N ASP A 105 0.04 29.18 -21.96
CA ASP A 105 1.23 28.38 -21.61
C ASP A 105 1.63 27.35 -22.69
N TYR A 106 0.88 27.27 -23.79
CA TYR A 106 1.22 26.46 -24.99
C TYR A 106 2.38 27.04 -25.81
N ARG A 107 2.95 28.18 -25.39
CA ARG A 107 3.90 28.97 -26.19
C ARG A 107 5.34 28.47 -26.15
N THR A 108 5.68 27.51 -25.29
CA THR A 108 7.04 26.94 -25.20
C THR A 108 6.99 25.43 -25.38
N GLY A 109 7.52 24.90 -26.49
CA GLY A 109 7.49 23.46 -26.81
C GLY A 109 8.04 22.56 -25.69
N GLU A 110 9.07 23.02 -24.98
CA GLU A 110 9.66 22.32 -23.83
C GLU A 110 8.66 22.15 -22.66
N ASN A 111 7.80 23.15 -22.38
CA ASN A 111 6.78 23.05 -21.34
C ASN A 111 5.68 22.06 -21.73
N SER A 112 5.35 21.94 -23.03
CA SER A 112 4.37 20.98 -23.52
C SER A 112 4.86 19.53 -23.34
N GLU A 113 6.12 19.25 -23.65
CA GLU A 113 6.72 17.92 -23.46
C GLU A 113 6.83 17.54 -21.97
N ILE A 114 7.29 18.47 -21.13
CA ILE A 114 7.36 18.27 -19.67
C ILE A 114 5.96 18.03 -19.09
N ARG A 115 4.94 18.77 -19.52
CA ARG A 115 3.55 18.55 -19.10
C ARG A 115 3.04 17.18 -19.53
N ALA A 116 3.29 16.76 -20.77
CA ALA A 116 2.92 15.44 -21.25
C ALA A 116 3.61 14.32 -20.45
N ALA A 117 4.90 14.48 -20.14
CA ALA A 117 5.66 13.55 -19.30
C ALA A 117 5.11 13.48 -17.87
N LEU A 118 4.73 14.63 -17.27
CA LEU A 118 4.11 14.68 -15.95
C LEU A 118 2.72 14.03 -15.94
N LEU A 119 1.90 14.28 -16.96
CA LEU A 119 0.57 13.67 -17.10
C LEU A 119 0.65 12.16 -17.27
N THR A 120 1.59 11.67 -18.10
CA THR A 120 1.80 10.23 -18.27
C THR A 120 2.32 9.60 -16.99
N ALA A 121 3.26 10.23 -16.28
CA ALA A 121 3.73 9.77 -14.97
C ALA A 121 2.56 9.67 -13.98
N LYS A 122 1.73 10.72 -13.85
CA LYS A 122 0.54 10.73 -12.99
C LYS A 122 -0.47 9.66 -13.39
N GLN A 123 -0.71 9.45 -14.69
CA GLN A 123 -1.58 8.38 -15.17
C GLN A 123 -1.03 7.00 -14.79
N THR A 124 0.27 6.79 -14.89
CA THR A 124 0.89 5.51 -14.47
C THR A 124 0.81 5.31 -12.96
N GLU A 125 0.95 6.37 -12.17
CA GLU A 125 0.79 6.35 -10.72
C GLU A 125 -0.64 5.98 -10.32
N LEU A 126 -1.65 6.63 -10.92
CA LEU A 126 -3.06 6.34 -10.68
C LEU A 126 -3.41 4.91 -11.11
N LYS A 127 -2.88 4.42 -12.23
CA LYS A 127 -3.05 3.02 -12.66
C LYS A 127 -2.45 2.02 -11.66
N LYS A 128 -1.29 2.33 -11.09
CA LYS A 128 -0.67 1.51 -10.04
C LYS A 128 -1.52 1.52 -8.77
N LEU A 129 -2.04 2.67 -8.37
CA LEU A 129 -2.92 2.79 -7.21
C LEU A 129 -4.24 2.02 -7.42
N LEU A 130 -4.84 2.13 -8.60
CA LEU A 130 -6.03 1.35 -8.98
C LEU A 130 -5.73 -0.16 -8.92
N LYS A 131 -4.58 -0.58 -9.46
CA LYS A 131 -4.17 -1.99 -9.38
C LYS A 131 -3.95 -2.44 -7.93
N ALA A 132 -3.37 -1.60 -7.08
CA ALA A 132 -3.22 -1.90 -5.66
C ALA A 132 -4.60 -2.01 -4.96
N HIS A 133 -5.54 -1.12 -5.29
CA HIS A 133 -6.92 -1.20 -4.80
C HIS A 133 -7.60 -2.50 -5.26
N HIS A 134 -7.48 -2.87 -6.53
CA HIS A 134 -8.01 -4.14 -7.04
C HIS A 134 -7.45 -5.36 -6.30
N LEU A 135 -6.17 -5.33 -5.92
CA LEU A 135 -5.53 -6.42 -5.15
C LEU A 135 -5.96 -6.47 -3.68
N ILE A 136 -6.21 -5.30 -3.04
CA ILE A 136 -6.40 -5.20 -1.58
C ILE A 136 -7.88 -5.02 -1.20
N GLY A 137 -8.62 -4.22 -1.97
CA GLY A 137 -9.99 -3.81 -1.69
C GLY A 137 -11.03 -4.88 -2.01
N GLY A 138 -10.69 -5.88 -2.84
CA GLY A 138 -11.57 -7.01 -3.16
C GLY A 138 -12.76 -6.67 -4.07
N TYR A 139 -12.94 -5.40 -4.44
CA TYR A 139 -13.93 -4.97 -5.42
C TYR A 139 -13.46 -3.78 -6.26
N ASP A 140 -14.00 -3.70 -7.48
CA ASP A 140 -13.87 -2.54 -8.37
C ASP A 140 -15.24 -1.88 -8.58
N LEU A 141 -15.24 -0.56 -8.77
CA LEU A 141 -16.44 0.22 -9.01
C LEU A 141 -16.35 0.92 -10.36
N ILE A 142 -17.30 0.65 -11.24
CA ILE A 142 -17.40 1.27 -12.56
C ILE A 142 -18.74 1.97 -12.67
N GLU A 143 -18.72 3.26 -12.99
CA GLU A 143 -19.93 4.02 -13.27
C GLU A 143 -20.51 3.57 -14.62
N THR A 144 -21.73 3.03 -14.61
CA THR A 144 -22.43 2.59 -15.83
C THR A 144 -23.35 3.67 -16.38
N GLN A 145 -23.92 4.50 -15.49
CA GLN A 145 -24.70 5.68 -15.85
C GLN A 145 -24.30 6.86 -14.95
N PRO A 146 -23.93 8.02 -15.55
CA PRO A 146 -23.47 9.18 -14.80
C PRO A 146 -24.41 9.56 -13.66
N GLY A 147 -23.90 9.51 -12.43
CA GLY A 147 -24.59 9.89 -11.20
C GLY A 147 -25.79 9.03 -10.82
N LYS A 148 -26.02 7.89 -11.49
CA LYS A 148 -27.22 7.06 -11.27
C LYS A 148 -26.90 5.62 -10.94
N ARG A 149 -26.01 4.97 -11.70
CA ARG A 149 -25.77 3.53 -11.59
C ARG A 149 -24.30 3.18 -11.61
N PHE A 150 -23.96 2.21 -10.76
CA PHE A 150 -22.61 1.69 -10.60
C PHE A 150 -22.63 0.18 -10.70
N CYS A 151 -21.68 -0.39 -11.42
CA CYS A 151 -21.39 -1.81 -11.40
C CYS A 151 -20.24 -2.04 -10.41
N VAL A 152 -20.47 -2.93 -9.45
CA VAL A 152 -19.46 -3.44 -8.52
C VAL A 152 -19.01 -4.80 -9.04
N SER A 153 -17.69 -4.96 -9.25
CA SER A 153 -17.09 -6.26 -9.55
C SER A 153 -16.40 -6.79 -8.29
N LEU A 154 -16.81 -7.95 -7.81
CA LEU A 154 -16.29 -8.61 -6.60
C LEU A 154 -15.41 -9.78 -7.03
N HIS A 155 -14.13 -9.71 -6.72
CA HIS A 155 -13.16 -10.73 -7.10
C HIS A 155 -12.97 -11.74 -5.96
N THR A 156 -13.10 -13.02 -6.28
CA THR A 156 -12.78 -14.10 -5.34
C THR A 156 -11.41 -14.69 -5.65
N ALA A 157 -10.70 -15.12 -4.61
CA ALA A 157 -9.38 -15.69 -4.74
C ALA A 157 -9.18 -16.84 -3.75
N TYR A 158 -8.42 -17.83 -4.19
CA TYR A 158 -8.05 -18.99 -3.39
C TYR A 158 -6.56 -19.29 -3.58
N GLU A 159 -5.84 -19.45 -2.46
CA GLU A 159 -4.39 -19.73 -2.45
C GLU A 159 -3.55 -18.83 -3.37
N GLY A 160 -3.89 -17.53 -3.43
CA GLY A 160 -3.18 -16.54 -4.24
C GLY A 160 -3.54 -16.53 -5.72
N THR A 161 -4.53 -17.32 -6.15
CA THR A 161 -5.04 -17.35 -7.52
C THR A 161 -6.43 -16.74 -7.59
N TYR A 162 -6.66 -15.87 -8.58
CA TYR A 162 -7.99 -15.34 -8.87
C TYR A 162 -8.89 -16.44 -9.43
N CYS A 163 -10.11 -16.51 -8.89
CA CYS A 163 -11.11 -17.48 -9.29
C CYS A 163 -12.24 -16.77 -10.05
N THR A 164 -13.44 -16.75 -9.49
CA THR A 164 -14.63 -16.18 -10.12
C THR A 164 -14.76 -14.71 -9.75
N THR A 165 -15.25 -13.90 -10.70
CA THR A 165 -15.66 -12.51 -10.46
C THR A 165 -17.18 -12.44 -10.54
N TYR A 166 -17.79 -11.84 -9.51
CA TYR A 166 -19.23 -11.60 -9.44
C TYR A 166 -19.52 -10.11 -9.65
N HIS A 167 -20.67 -9.80 -10.22
CA HIS A 167 -21.08 -8.46 -10.61
C HIS A 167 -22.38 -8.06 -9.91
N LEU A 168 -22.43 -6.83 -9.43
CA LEU A 168 -23.59 -6.24 -8.76
C LEU A 168 -23.85 -4.85 -9.35
N GLU A 169 -25.01 -4.65 -9.99
CA GLU A 169 -25.44 -3.33 -10.46
C GLU A 169 -26.26 -2.63 -9.37
N LEU A 170 -25.79 -1.48 -8.92
CA LEU A 170 -26.41 -0.65 -7.90
C LEU A 170 -27.02 0.61 -8.51
N ASP A 171 -28.24 0.96 -8.10
CA ASP A 171 -28.91 2.23 -8.41
C ASP A 171 -28.89 3.14 -7.17
N LEU A 172 -28.38 4.37 -7.33
CA LEU A 172 -28.24 5.37 -6.26
C LEU A 172 -29.25 6.51 -6.35
N THR A 173 -30.23 6.46 -7.27
CA THR A 173 -31.11 7.60 -7.57
C THR A 173 -32.03 8.04 -6.42
N ARG A 174 -32.41 7.12 -5.52
CA ARG A 174 -33.26 7.42 -4.35
C ARG A 174 -32.73 6.74 -3.09
N THR A 175 -32.78 5.42 -3.11
CA THR A 175 -32.24 4.50 -2.11
C THR A 175 -31.31 3.56 -2.83
N VAL A 176 -30.22 3.15 -2.19
CA VAL A 176 -29.28 2.21 -2.80
C VAL A 176 -30.00 0.89 -3.06
N GLN A 177 -30.13 0.46 -4.31
CA GLN A 177 -30.83 -0.78 -4.67
C GLN A 177 -29.99 -1.65 -5.59
N VAL A 178 -30.04 -2.96 -5.38
CA VAL A 178 -29.48 -3.94 -6.32
C VAL A 178 -30.46 -4.10 -7.48
N VAL A 179 -30.05 -3.74 -8.69
CA VAL A 179 -30.86 -3.85 -9.91
C VAL A 179 -30.63 -5.18 -10.60
N ARG A 180 -29.37 -5.61 -10.69
CA ARG A 180 -28.95 -6.84 -11.37
C ARG A 180 -27.75 -7.44 -10.65
N HIS A 181 -27.66 -8.76 -10.64
CA HIS A 181 -26.51 -9.47 -10.11
C HIS A 181 -26.37 -10.86 -10.73
N ASP A 182 -25.17 -11.42 -10.64
CA ASP A 182 -24.87 -12.82 -10.96
C ASP A 182 -24.55 -13.67 -9.71
N VAL A 183 -24.77 -13.10 -8.51
CA VAL A 183 -24.62 -13.79 -7.22
C VAL A 183 -25.50 -15.05 -7.21
N PRO A 184 -24.99 -16.23 -6.80
CA PRO A 184 -25.75 -17.48 -6.78
C PRO A 184 -27.05 -17.36 -5.97
N PRO A 185 -28.18 -17.94 -6.45
CA PRO A 185 -29.47 -17.87 -5.74
C PRO A 185 -29.46 -18.49 -4.34
N SER A 186 -28.52 -19.39 -4.10
CA SER A 186 -28.35 -20.06 -2.81
C SER A 186 -27.75 -19.13 -1.74
N MET A 187 -27.16 -18.00 -2.13
CA MET A 187 -26.58 -17.02 -1.21
C MET A 187 -27.64 -16.15 -0.54
N PRO A 188 -27.44 -15.74 0.73
CA PRO A 188 -28.41 -14.97 1.48
C PRO A 188 -28.36 -13.46 1.14
N LEU A 189 -28.32 -13.10 -0.16
CA LEU A 189 -28.14 -11.73 -0.63
C LEU A 189 -29.23 -10.79 -0.10
N ASP A 190 -30.49 -11.20 -0.12
CA ASP A 190 -31.62 -10.38 0.35
C ASP A 190 -31.47 -9.98 1.81
N THR A 191 -30.97 -10.89 2.65
CA THR A 191 -30.75 -10.61 4.07
C THR A 191 -29.60 -9.61 4.27
N LEU A 192 -28.52 -9.73 3.49
CA LEU A 192 -27.39 -8.80 3.52
C LEU A 192 -27.81 -7.40 3.07
N VAL A 193 -28.65 -7.34 2.02
CA VAL A 193 -29.21 -6.10 1.49
C VAL A 193 -30.04 -5.39 2.56
N GLN A 194 -30.91 -6.11 3.26
CA GLN A 194 -31.77 -5.53 4.31
C GLN A 194 -30.98 -5.02 5.52
N GLN A 195 -29.87 -5.67 5.88
CA GLN A 195 -29.08 -5.32 7.05
C GLN A 195 -28.21 -4.06 6.83
N ASN A 196 -27.46 -4.03 5.73
CA ASN A 196 -26.33 -3.11 5.60
C ASN A 196 -26.39 -2.20 4.37
N LEU A 197 -27.21 -2.48 3.34
CA LEU A 197 -27.12 -1.74 2.08
C LEU A 197 -27.45 -0.24 2.23
N GLN A 198 -28.46 0.10 3.05
CA GLN A 198 -28.87 1.49 3.27
C GLN A 198 -28.03 2.21 4.31
N THR A 199 -27.51 1.49 5.30
CA THR A 199 -26.82 2.06 6.46
C THR A 199 -25.32 2.20 6.21
N ASN A 200 -24.70 1.20 5.59
CA ASN A 200 -23.27 1.11 5.39
C ASN A 200 -22.92 0.25 4.16
N LEU A 201 -22.87 0.89 2.99
CA LEU A 201 -22.51 0.25 1.72
C LEU A 201 -21.13 -0.46 1.78
N PRO A 202 -20.04 0.14 2.33
CA PRO A 202 -18.77 -0.57 2.52
C PRO A 202 -18.89 -1.86 3.34
N ALA A 203 -19.65 -1.85 4.45
CA ALA A 203 -19.84 -3.04 5.27
C ALA A 203 -20.66 -4.11 4.55
N PHE A 204 -21.66 -3.71 3.76
CA PHE A 204 -22.39 -4.61 2.88
C PHE A 204 -21.47 -5.30 1.87
N LEU A 205 -20.66 -4.52 1.13
CA LEU A 205 -19.74 -5.06 0.13
C LEU A 205 -18.69 -5.99 0.75
N HIS A 206 -18.16 -5.62 1.92
CA HIS A 206 -17.23 -6.47 2.65
C HIS A 206 -17.88 -7.79 3.08
N SER A 207 -19.08 -7.75 3.66
CA SER A 207 -19.80 -8.97 4.06
C SER A 207 -20.12 -9.86 2.87
N LEU A 208 -20.56 -9.28 1.75
CA LEU A 208 -20.81 -10.02 0.52
C LEU A 208 -19.53 -10.65 -0.03
N SER A 209 -18.41 -9.92 -0.03
CA SER A 209 -17.12 -10.46 -0.46
C SER A 209 -16.67 -11.66 0.38
N LEU A 210 -16.88 -11.63 1.70
CA LEU A 210 -16.52 -12.74 2.58
C LEU A 210 -17.31 -14.00 2.24
N HIS A 211 -18.63 -13.89 2.08
CA HIS A 211 -19.46 -15.03 1.72
C HIS A 211 -19.10 -15.60 0.35
N LEU A 212 -18.90 -14.72 -0.66
CA LEU A 212 -18.52 -15.15 -2.01
C LEU A 212 -17.14 -15.81 -2.01
N ASN A 213 -16.17 -15.24 -1.29
CA ASN A 213 -14.84 -15.81 -1.22
C ASN A 213 -14.86 -17.17 -0.52
N ALA A 214 -15.57 -17.31 0.58
CA ALA A 214 -15.72 -18.58 1.29
C ALA A 214 -16.44 -19.64 0.46
N LEU A 215 -17.47 -19.28 -0.31
CA LEU A 215 -18.12 -20.19 -1.25
C LEU A 215 -17.14 -20.67 -2.32
N THR A 216 -16.43 -19.73 -2.97
CA THR A 216 -15.42 -20.04 -3.97
C THR A 216 -14.31 -20.92 -3.37
N SER A 217 -13.78 -20.59 -2.19
CA SER A 217 -12.77 -21.40 -1.50
C SER A 217 -13.23 -22.84 -1.33
N ARG A 218 -14.46 -23.06 -0.86
CA ARG A 218 -15.02 -24.40 -0.67
C ARG A 218 -15.21 -25.16 -1.98
N GLN A 219 -15.65 -24.48 -3.04
CA GLN A 219 -15.73 -25.07 -4.38
C GLN A 219 -14.34 -25.46 -4.90
N GLN A 220 -13.34 -24.60 -4.74
CA GLN A 220 -11.96 -24.89 -5.15
C GLN A 220 -11.37 -26.05 -4.34
N GLN A 221 -11.61 -26.11 -3.03
CA GLN A 221 -11.21 -27.26 -2.21
C GLN A 221 -11.78 -28.57 -2.76
N ILE A 222 -13.07 -28.60 -3.12
CA ILE A 222 -13.71 -29.80 -3.70
C ILE A 222 -13.06 -30.21 -5.02
N VAL A 223 -12.76 -29.24 -5.90
CA VAL A 223 -12.05 -29.51 -7.17
C VAL A 223 -10.68 -30.11 -6.88
N LEU A 224 -9.91 -29.52 -5.95
CA LEU A 224 -8.58 -30.01 -5.59
C LEU A 224 -8.61 -31.41 -4.96
N VAL A 225 -9.61 -31.72 -4.13
CA VAL A 225 -9.78 -33.07 -3.58
C VAL A 225 -10.01 -34.09 -4.71
N LYS A 226 -10.92 -33.79 -5.63
CA LYS A 226 -11.23 -34.68 -6.77
C LYS A 226 -10.03 -34.88 -7.70
N ASP A 227 -9.25 -33.83 -7.95
CA ASP A 227 -8.13 -33.87 -8.88
C ASP A 227 -6.86 -34.50 -8.28
N GLN A 228 -6.59 -34.25 -6.99
CA GLN A 228 -5.32 -34.59 -6.36
C GLN A 228 -5.39 -35.85 -5.48
N ILE A 229 -6.55 -36.20 -4.92
CA ILE A 229 -6.67 -37.23 -3.88
C ILE A 229 -7.59 -38.36 -4.35
N LYS A 230 -7.01 -39.33 -5.07
CA LYS A 230 -7.76 -40.47 -5.65
C LYS A 230 -8.41 -41.39 -4.62
N SER A 231 -7.93 -41.36 -3.38
CA SER A 231 -8.38 -42.21 -2.28
C SER A 231 -9.62 -41.68 -1.58
N VAL A 232 -10.10 -40.50 -1.99
CA VAL A 232 -11.28 -39.84 -1.44
C VAL A 232 -12.27 -39.56 -2.56
N ASP A 233 -13.48 -40.10 -2.43
CA ASP A 233 -14.58 -39.75 -3.32
C ASP A 233 -15.47 -38.69 -2.66
N VAL A 234 -15.83 -37.66 -3.42
CA VAL A 234 -16.83 -36.68 -2.99
C VAL A 234 -18.22 -37.20 -3.36
N LEU A 235 -18.95 -37.72 -2.38
CA LEU A 235 -20.26 -38.32 -2.59
C LEU A 235 -21.35 -37.26 -2.78
N GLU A 236 -21.39 -36.27 -1.88
CA GLU A 236 -22.42 -35.23 -1.90
C GLU A 236 -21.85 -33.86 -1.57
N SER A 237 -22.36 -32.84 -2.26
CA SER A 237 -22.16 -31.44 -1.89
C SER A 237 -23.39 -30.63 -2.33
N ASN A 238 -23.91 -29.80 -1.43
CA ASN A 238 -24.99 -28.88 -1.77
C ASN A 238 -24.46 -27.66 -2.55
N GLN A 239 -25.36 -26.85 -3.13
CA GLN A 239 -24.98 -25.68 -3.95
C GLN A 239 -24.12 -24.64 -3.21
N LEU A 240 -24.29 -24.52 -1.88
CA LEU A 240 -23.48 -23.63 -1.04
C LEU A 240 -22.16 -24.26 -0.59
N CYS A 241 -21.91 -25.54 -0.90
CA CYS A 241 -20.83 -26.33 -0.33
C CYS A 241 -20.77 -26.20 1.21
N SER A 242 -21.93 -26.10 1.86
CA SER A 242 -22.05 -26.01 3.32
C SER A 242 -22.18 -27.36 4.00
N VAL A 243 -22.48 -28.40 3.22
CA VAL A 243 -22.37 -29.80 3.61
C VAL A 243 -21.55 -30.51 2.53
N LEU A 244 -20.55 -31.26 2.97
CA LEU A 244 -19.69 -32.05 2.10
C LEU A 244 -19.55 -33.46 2.70
N VAL A 245 -19.95 -34.48 1.94
CA VAL A 245 -19.86 -35.89 2.34
C VAL A 245 -18.77 -36.55 1.51
N LEU A 246 -17.79 -37.13 2.18
CA LEU A 246 -16.61 -37.75 1.61
C LEU A 246 -16.57 -39.23 1.97
N LEU A 247 -16.14 -40.06 1.02
CA LEU A 247 -15.82 -41.46 1.25
C LEU A 247 -14.30 -41.62 1.19
N CYS A 248 -13.70 -41.91 2.34
CA CYS A 248 -12.27 -42.12 2.48
C CYS A 248 -11.97 -43.63 2.44
N ARG A 249 -11.15 -44.07 1.48
CA ARG A 249 -10.67 -45.45 1.44
C ARG A 249 -9.48 -45.64 2.39
N GLY A 250 -9.52 -46.70 3.18
CA GLY A 250 -8.43 -47.06 4.09
C GLY A 250 -7.14 -47.43 3.34
N PRO A 251 -5.98 -47.39 4.02
CA PRO A 251 -4.67 -47.55 3.39
C PRO A 251 -4.45 -48.94 2.79
N LYS A 252 -5.13 -49.98 3.31
CA LYS A 252 -5.14 -51.32 2.70
C LYS A 252 -6.47 -51.57 2.02
N GLN A 253 -6.45 -52.36 0.96
CA GLN A 253 -7.66 -52.72 0.19
C GLN A 253 -8.72 -53.52 0.98
N GLN A 254 -8.38 -53.98 2.19
CA GLN A 254 -9.29 -54.68 3.11
C GLN A 254 -9.76 -53.79 4.28
N ASP A 255 -9.24 -52.58 4.42
CA ASP A 255 -9.64 -51.67 5.48
C ASP A 255 -11.02 -51.08 5.16
N PRO A 256 -11.90 -50.90 6.17
CA PRO A 256 -13.25 -50.42 5.95
C PRO A 256 -13.25 -48.98 5.40
N GLU A 257 -14.13 -48.72 4.45
CA GLU A 257 -14.35 -47.35 3.98
C GLU A 257 -14.93 -46.50 5.11
N THR A 258 -14.51 -45.24 5.16
CA THR A 258 -14.91 -44.30 6.21
C THR A 258 -15.62 -43.11 5.58
N LEU A 259 -16.85 -42.85 6.02
CA LEU A 259 -17.64 -41.72 5.60
C LEU A 259 -17.35 -40.52 6.50
N VAL A 260 -16.96 -39.40 5.90
CA VAL A 260 -16.63 -38.16 6.60
C VAL A 260 -17.57 -37.07 6.13
N THR A 261 -18.38 -36.54 7.04
CA THR A 261 -19.30 -35.44 6.75
C THR A 261 -18.82 -34.16 7.39
N LEU A 262 -18.66 -33.14 6.57
CA LEU A 262 -18.16 -31.81 6.91
C LEU A 262 -19.32 -30.82 6.84
N LEU A 263 -19.53 -30.08 7.93
CA LEU A 263 -20.59 -29.09 8.06
C LEU A 263 -19.99 -27.70 8.27
N TYR A 264 -20.35 -26.77 7.40
CA TYR A 264 -19.96 -25.36 7.44
C TYR A 264 -21.17 -24.54 7.85
N ARG A 265 -21.27 -24.24 9.15
CA ARG A 265 -22.38 -23.41 9.67
C ARG A 265 -22.12 -21.93 9.42
N ASP A 266 -20.86 -21.52 9.51
CA ASP A 266 -20.41 -20.19 9.13
C ASP A 266 -20.12 -20.15 7.62
N LEU A 267 -20.98 -19.48 6.87
CA LEU A 267 -20.86 -19.35 5.42
C LEU A 267 -19.80 -18.32 4.99
N THR A 268 -19.23 -17.58 5.94
CA THR A 268 -18.11 -16.65 5.69
C THR A 268 -16.75 -17.29 5.88
N SER A 269 -16.71 -18.51 6.41
CA SER A 269 -15.49 -19.28 6.62
C SER A 269 -15.28 -20.33 5.54
N GLU A 270 -14.01 -20.57 5.19
CA GLU A 270 -13.61 -21.66 4.30
C GLU A 270 -13.35 -22.98 5.05
N LEU A 271 -13.38 -22.96 6.39
CA LEU A 271 -13.12 -24.11 7.26
C LEU A 271 -14.44 -24.70 7.79
N PRO A 272 -14.53 -26.03 7.92
CA PRO A 272 -15.72 -26.66 8.46
C PRO A 272 -15.86 -26.35 9.95
N THR A 273 -17.10 -26.17 10.40
CA THR A 273 -17.43 -25.94 11.81
C THR A 273 -17.55 -27.25 12.59
N GLN A 274 -17.95 -28.32 11.90
CA GLN A 274 -18.16 -29.63 12.51
C GLN A 274 -17.78 -30.73 11.52
N VAL A 275 -17.21 -31.81 12.06
CA VAL A 275 -16.83 -33.01 11.32
C VAL A 275 -17.42 -34.23 12.03
N THR A 276 -18.14 -35.06 11.29
CA THR A 276 -18.62 -36.37 11.74
C THR A 276 -17.95 -37.46 10.92
N VAL A 277 -17.63 -38.57 11.57
CA VAL A 277 -16.91 -39.71 10.98
C VAL A 277 -17.70 -40.95 11.32
N GLU A 278 -18.06 -41.70 10.28
CA GLU A 278 -18.86 -42.92 10.34
C GLU A 278 -18.10 -44.02 9.59
N SER A 279 -18.01 -45.22 10.15
CA SER A 279 -17.34 -46.37 9.54
C SER A 279 -18.06 -47.64 9.96
N GLU A 280 -17.89 -48.72 9.20
CA GLU A 280 -18.39 -50.05 9.61
C GLU A 280 -17.76 -50.54 10.92
N ASP A 281 -16.56 -50.06 11.25
CA ASP A 281 -15.91 -50.28 12.54
C ASP A 281 -16.18 -49.11 13.50
N ASP A 282 -17.12 -49.30 14.45
CA ASP A 282 -17.49 -48.31 15.47
C ASP A 282 -16.31 -47.86 16.36
N ALA A 283 -15.22 -48.62 16.43
CA ALA A 283 -14.02 -48.26 17.20
C ALA A 283 -13.12 -47.27 16.43
N LEU A 284 -13.21 -47.23 15.11
CA LEU A 284 -12.32 -46.49 14.22
C LEU A 284 -12.47 -44.96 14.33
N PRO A 285 -13.69 -44.37 14.40
CA PRO A 285 -13.87 -42.94 14.70
C PRO A 285 -13.29 -42.51 16.06
N ASN A 286 -13.22 -43.45 17.02
CA ASN A 286 -12.72 -43.20 18.37
C ASN A 286 -11.19 -43.42 18.50
N SER A 287 -10.56 -43.93 17.45
CA SER A 287 -9.11 -44.15 17.39
C SER A 287 -8.32 -42.83 17.54
N PRO A 288 -7.10 -42.88 18.11
CA PRO A 288 -6.30 -41.68 18.30
C PRO A 288 -5.88 -41.02 16.98
N GLN A 289 -5.77 -41.79 15.90
CA GLN A 289 -5.44 -41.27 14.57
C GLN A 289 -6.61 -40.48 13.99
N TRP A 290 -7.82 -41.03 14.00
CA TRP A 290 -9.01 -40.33 13.51
C TRP A 290 -9.40 -39.12 14.35
N LYS A 291 -9.16 -39.15 15.67
CA LYS A 291 -9.29 -37.95 16.51
C LYS A 291 -8.38 -36.81 16.05
N LYS A 292 -7.13 -37.12 15.68
CA LYS A 292 -6.18 -36.14 15.11
C LYS A 292 -6.60 -35.69 13.72
N SER A 293 -7.08 -36.59 12.88
CA SER A 293 -7.62 -36.26 11.55
C SER A 293 -8.83 -35.32 11.64
N LYS A 294 -9.71 -35.56 12.63
CA LYS A 294 -10.87 -34.70 12.90
C LYS A 294 -10.46 -33.28 13.30
N THR A 295 -9.46 -33.14 14.18
CA THR A 295 -8.93 -31.81 14.51
C THR A 295 -8.26 -31.16 13.31
N LEU A 296 -7.52 -31.93 12.51
CA LEU A 296 -6.86 -31.43 11.30
C LEU A 296 -7.84 -30.90 10.26
N LEU A 297 -8.96 -31.60 10.05
CA LEU A 297 -10.03 -31.17 9.13
C LEU A 297 -10.75 -29.89 9.61
N LEU A 298 -10.76 -29.61 10.91
CA LEU A 298 -11.31 -28.37 11.47
C LEU A 298 -10.32 -27.19 11.35
N ASP A 299 -9.03 -27.47 11.49
CA ASP A 299 -7.99 -26.44 11.55
C ASP A 299 -7.41 -26.07 10.17
N GLN A 300 -7.62 -26.90 9.14
CA GLN A 300 -7.06 -26.71 7.80
C GLN A 300 -8.09 -26.89 6.69
N PRO A 301 -7.87 -26.25 5.52
CA PRO A 301 -8.65 -26.52 4.32
C PRO A 301 -8.67 -28.01 4.00
N VAL A 302 -9.81 -28.51 3.52
CA VAL A 302 -10.09 -29.95 3.41
C VAL A 302 -9.07 -30.66 2.53
N HIS A 303 -8.68 -30.07 1.40
CA HIS A 303 -7.70 -30.66 0.49
C HIS A 303 -6.33 -30.85 1.16
N LYS A 304 -5.86 -29.86 1.94
CA LYS A 304 -4.60 -29.95 2.70
C LYS A 304 -4.67 -30.97 3.81
N ALA A 305 -5.77 -30.97 4.57
CA ALA A 305 -5.97 -31.92 5.65
C ALA A 305 -5.95 -33.36 5.12
N LEU A 306 -6.66 -33.61 4.01
CA LEU A 306 -6.67 -34.93 3.36
C LEU A 306 -5.31 -35.29 2.75
N GLU A 307 -4.57 -34.34 2.18
CA GLU A 307 -3.22 -34.58 1.69
C GLU A 307 -2.27 -35.04 2.82
N ILE A 308 -2.38 -34.42 3.99
CA ILE A 308 -1.62 -34.84 5.18
C ILE A 308 -2.11 -36.20 5.67
N MET A 309 -3.42 -36.45 5.71
CA MET A 309 -3.97 -37.76 6.08
C MET A 309 -3.43 -38.87 5.18
N ASN A 310 -3.33 -38.62 3.88
CA ASN A 310 -2.73 -39.53 2.90
C ASN A 310 -1.24 -39.76 3.23
N LYS A 311 -0.46 -38.69 3.42
CA LYS A 311 0.97 -38.79 3.79
C LYS A 311 1.21 -39.54 5.11
N THR A 312 0.28 -39.45 6.07
CA THR A 312 0.35 -40.15 7.35
C THR A 312 -0.18 -41.59 7.31
N GLY A 313 -0.72 -42.03 6.16
CA GLY A 313 -1.26 -43.37 5.96
C GLY A 313 -2.58 -43.63 6.67
N VAL A 314 -3.35 -42.58 6.99
CA VAL A 314 -4.72 -42.73 7.52
C VAL A 314 -5.71 -43.09 6.41
N ILE A 315 -5.42 -42.62 5.20
CA ILE A 315 -6.13 -42.92 3.95
C ILE A 315 -5.09 -43.37 2.90
N ALA A 316 -5.53 -44.11 1.89
CA ALA A 316 -4.64 -44.67 0.85
C ALA A 316 -3.88 -43.65 0.00
#